data_AF-A0ABD5CS80-F1
#
_entry.id   AF-A0ABD5CS80-F1
#
_cell.length_a   1.000
_cell.length_b   1.000
_cell.length_c   1.000
_cell.angle_alpha   90.00
_cell.angle_beta   90.00
_cell.angle_gamma   90.00
#
_symmetry.space_group_name_H-M   'P 1'
#
loop_
_entity.id
_entity.type
_entity.pdbx_description
1 polymer ?
#
loop_
_entity_poly.entity_id
_entity_poly.type
_entity_poly.pdbx_seq_one_letter_code
_entity_poly.pdbx_strand_id
1 'polypeptide(L)'
;MKYAAALLALFAWLGVTVGAPLSTSNSSRATAFVVSVATSDLRSARQGGQHVFAYMPEETEATLSSAIREWLAEGDRRSLRLALADQQTIFAFHWAAMQMPADSQCFADIDSDGCQKDLDYWLTRVRSGDPQFISAYRQSQMRLGLPPLITHNGEGL
;
A
#
# COMPACT_ATOMS: atom_id res chain seq x y z
N MET A 1 73.29 -17.87 -17.68
CA MET A 1 72.38 -18.16 -16.56
C MET A 1 71.44 -16.97 -16.39
N LYS A 2 70.30 -16.98 -17.10
CA LYS A 2 68.94 -17.17 -16.56
C LYS A 2 68.63 -16.23 -15.38
N TYR A 3 67.95 -15.11 -15.65
CA TYR A 3 66.99 -14.52 -14.70
C TYR A 3 65.71 -14.17 -15.45
N ALA A 4 64.65 -14.84 -15.02
CA ALA A 4 63.33 -14.84 -15.61
C ALA A 4 62.55 -13.60 -15.16
N ALA A 5 61.78 -13.04 -16.08
CA ALA A 5 60.76 -12.05 -15.82
C ALA A 5 59.61 -12.66 -15.00
N ALA A 6 59.22 -11.99 -13.92
CA ALA A 6 57.97 -12.23 -13.22
C ALA A 6 57.23 -10.89 -13.10
N LEU A 7 56.35 -10.62 -14.05
CA LEU A 7 55.34 -9.56 -13.95
C LEU A 7 54.11 -10.16 -13.28
N LEU A 8 53.81 -9.65 -12.08
CA LEU A 8 52.61 -9.98 -11.32
C LEU A 8 51.38 -9.45 -12.07
N ALA A 9 50.53 -10.37 -12.52
CA ALA A 9 49.19 -10.08 -13.01
C ALA A 9 48.29 -9.72 -11.81
N LEU A 10 47.90 -8.45 -11.71
CA LEU A 10 46.82 -8.01 -10.82
C LEU A 10 45.49 -8.52 -11.38
N PHE A 11 44.94 -9.56 -10.75
CA PHE A 11 43.58 -10.02 -10.98
C PHE A 11 42.59 -9.01 -10.41
N ALA A 12 41.91 -8.27 -11.29
CA ALA A 12 40.75 -7.47 -10.96
C ALA A 12 39.58 -8.39 -10.55
N TRP A 13 39.32 -8.49 -9.25
CA TRP A 13 38.06 -9.02 -8.74
C TRP A 13 37.04 -7.89 -8.72
N LEU A 14 36.33 -7.71 -9.84
CA LEU A 14 35.05 -7.02 -9.86
C LEU A 14 34.02 -7.96 -9.22
N GLY A 15 33.90 -7.87 -7.89
CA GLY A 15 32.79 -8.47 -7.17
C GLY A 15 31.50 -7.83 -7.66
N VAL A 16 30.72 -8.57 -8.44
CA VAL A 16 29.31 -8.30 -8.69
C VAL A 16 28.63 -8.38 -7.32
N THR A 17 28.39 -7.23 -6.71
CA THR A 17 27.46 -7.16 -5.58
C THR A 17 26.07 -7.43 -6.16
N VAL A 18 25.61 -8.66 -6.00
CA VAL A 18 24.19 -9.00 -6.11
C VAL A 18 23.47 -8.03 -5.19
N GLY A 19 22.72 -7.10 -5.78
CA GLY A 19 21.92 -6.14 -5.04
C GLY A 19 21.04 -6.91 -4.08
N ALA A 20 21.18 -6.62 -2.78
CA ALA A 20 20.21 -7.09 -1.79
C ALA A 20 18.80 -6.75 -2.29
N PRO A 21 17.81 -7.65 -2.15
CA PRO A 21 16.44 -7.28 -2.47
C PRO A 21 16.14 -6.01 -1.68
N LEU A 22 15.73 -4.95 -2.39
CA LEU A 22 15.24 -3.73 -1.76
C LEU A 22 14.18 -4.17 -0.78
N SER A 23 14.47 -4.08 0.52
CA SER A 23 13.48 -4.21 1.57
C SER A 23 12.44 -3.14 1.29
N THR A 24 11.40 -3.49 0.54
CA THR A 24 10.25 -2.65 0.34
C THR A 24 9.72 -2.42 1.74
N SER A 25 9.86 -1.17 2.22
CA SER A 25 9.38 -0.78 3.53
C SER A 25 7.93 -1.24 3.65
N ASN A 26 7.47 -1.64 4.85
CA ASN A 26 6.10 -2.12 5.05
C ASN A 26 5.07 -1.15 4.46
N SER A 27 5.35 0.16 4.53
CA SER A 27 4.57 1.21 3.88
C SER A 27 4.51 1.07 2.36
N SER A 28 5.64 0.87 1.66
CA SER A 28 5.66 0.71 0.19
C SER A 28 4.88 -0.53 -0.28
N ARG A 29 4.94 -1.63 0.47
CA ARG A 29 4.21 -2.86 0.17
C ARG A 29 2.71 -2.71 0.41
N ALA A 30 2.35 -2.07 1.52
CA ALA A 30 0.97 -1.71 1.81
C ALA A 30 0.38 -0.78 0.75
N THR A 31 1.15 0.21 0.29
CA THR A 31 0.72 1.09 -0.81
C THR A 31 0.52 0.31 -2.10
N ALA A 32 1.43 -0.61 -2.44
CA ALA A 32 1.27 -1.46 -3.62
C ALA A 32 0.01 -2.34 -3.53
N PHE A 33 -0.25 -2.94 -2.37
CA PHE A 33 -1.46 -3.72 -2.11
C PHE A 33 -2.73 -2.90 -2.35
N VAL A 34 -2.83 -1.70 -1.76
CA VAL A 34 -4.02 -0.85 -1.91
C VAL A 34 -4.22 -0.38 -3.34
N VAL A 35 -3.13 -0.08 -4.05
CA VAL A 35 -3.20 0.23 -5.49
C VAL A 35 -3.77 -0.97 -6.26
N SER A 36 -3.29 -2.19 -6.00
CA SER A 36 -3.81 -3.39 -6.66
C SER A 36 -5.28 -3.65 -6.36
N VAL A 37 -5.72 -3.46 -5.12
CA VAL A 37 -7.14 -3.56 -4.75
C VAL A 37 -7.97 -2.53 -5.51
N ALA A 38 -7.55 -1.27 -5.50
CA ALA A 38 -8.31 -0.18 -6.12
C ALA A 38 -8.34 -0.28 -7.65
N THR A 39 -7.28 -0.74 -8.31
CA THR A 39 -7.29 -0.93 -9.76
C THR A 39 -8.05 -2.19 -10.17
N SER A 40 -8.05 -3.25 -9.35
CA SER A 40 -8.91 -4.42 -9.55
C SER A 40 -10.39 -4.06 -9.41
N ASP A 41 -10.76 -3.30 -8.38
CA ASP A 41 -12.12 -2.80 -8.15
C ASP A 41 -12.59 -1.89 -9.30
N LEU A 42 -11.73 -0.98 -9.78
CA LEU A 42 -12.00 -0.14 -10.95
C LEU A 42 -12.24 -1.00 -12.19
N ARG A 43 -11.40 -2.00 -12.43
CA ARG A 43 -11.54 -2.90 -13.59
C ARG A 43 -12.88 -3.65 -13.54
N SER A 44 -13.24 -4.18 -12.37
CA SER A 44 -14.55 -4.81 -12.15
C SER A 44 -15.69 -3.83 -12.43
N ALA A 45 -15.61 -2.60 -11.90
CA ALA A 45 -16.60 -1.55 -12.14
C ALA A 45 -16.78 -1.25 -13.64
N ARG A 46 -15.68 -1.15 -14.40
CA ARG A 46 -15.72 -0.92 -15.86
C ARG A 46 -16.33 -2.08 -16.65
N GLN A 47 -16.27 -3.28 -16.10
CA GLN A 47 -16.88 -4.48 -16.70
C GLN A 47 -18.33 -4.68 -16.26
N GLY A 48 -18.91 -3.77 -15.47
CA GLY A 48 -20.25 -3.90 -14.91
C GLY A 48 -20.34 -4.90 -13.76
N GLY A 49 -19.20 -5.26 -13.17
CA GLY A 49 -19.10 -6.14 -12.01
C GLY A 49 -19.34 -5.42 -10.69
N GLN A 50 -19.25 -6.20 -9.60
CA GLN A 50 -19.31 -5.66 -8.24
C GLN A 50 -18.08 -4.80 -7.97
N HIS A 51 -18.29 -3.68 -7.29
CA HIS A 51 -17.24 -2.75 -6.92
C HIS A 51 -17.60 -2.03 -5.61
N VAL A 52 -16.58 -1.56 -4.91
CA VAL A 52 -16.70 -0.89 -3.61
C VAL A 52 -16.61 0.62 -3.77
N PHE A 53 -15.73 1.11 -4.64
CA PHE A 53 -15.42 2.53 -4.74
C PHE A 53 -16.23 3.23 -5.82
N ALA A 54 -16.56 4.50 -5.60
CA ALA A 54 -17.21 5.32 -6.60
C ALA A 54 -16.17 5.99 -7.51
N TYR A 55 -16.20 5.67 -8.80
CA TYR A 55 -15.25 6.20 -9.78
C TYR A 55 -15.86 7.22 -10.74
N MET A 56 -15.10 8.27 -11.05
CA MET A 56 -15.40 9.17 -12.16
C MET A 56 -15.37 8.40 -13.49
N PRO A 57 -16.21 8.73 -14.49
CA PRO A 57 -16.22 8.03 -15.78
C PRO A 57 -14.87 8.00 -16.50
N GLU A 58 -14.07 9.05 -16.37
CA GLU A 58 -12.76 9.21 -16.99
C GLU A 58 -11.60 8.59 -16.19
N GLU A 59 -11.85 8.07 -14.99
CA GLU A 59 -10.81 7.48 -14.13
C GLU A 59 -10.20 6.23 -14.78
N THR A 60 -8.86 6.17 -14.79
CA THR A 60 -8.08 5.05 -15.35
C THR A 60 -7.27 4.36 -14.26
N GLU A 61 -6.85 3.11 -14.49
CA GLU A 61 -5.98 2.40 -13.54
C GLU A 61 -4.68 3.18 -13.27
N ALA A 62 -4.14 3.86 -14.29
CA ALA A 62 -2.90 4.64 -14.17
C ALA A 62 -3.09 5.91 -13.34
N THR A 63 -4.14 6.69 -13.61
CA THR A 63 -4.45 7.92 -12.86
C THR A 63 -4.77 7.62 -11.41
N LEU A 64 -5.58 6.57 -11.17
CA LEU A 64 -5.93 6.11 -9.83
C LEU A 64 -4.70 5.63 -9.05
N SER A 65 -3.83 4.85 -9.69
CA SER A 65 -2.59 4.36 -9.09
C SER A 65 -1.67 5.50 -8.66
N SER A 66 -1.48 6.51 -9.51
CA SER A 66 -0.63 7.67 -9.19
C SER A 66 -1.23 8.45 -8.03
N ALA A 67 -2.52 8.76 -8.11
CA ALA A 67 -3.22 9.53 -7.09
C ALA A 67 -3.18 8.86 -5.71
N ILE A 68 -3.38 7.54 -5.63
CA ILE A 68 -3.29 6.81 -4.35
C ILE A 68 -1.86 6.86 -3.78
N ARG A 69 -0.83 6.69 -4.62
CA ARG A 69 0.57 6.74 -4.17
C ARG A 69 0.94 8.12 -3.64
N GLU A 70 0.62 9.17 -4.40
CA GLU A 70 0.85 10.56 -4.04
C GLU A 70 0.09 10.94 -2.76
N TRP A 71 -1.18 10.57 -2.67
CA TRP A 71 -1.99 10.85 -1.49
C TRP A 71 -1.43 10.16 -0.24
N LEU A 72 -1.11 8.86 -0.29
CA LEU A 72 -0.56 8.15 0.87
C LEU A 72 0.84 8.65 1.29
N ALA A 73 1.67 9.03 0.33
CA ALA A 73 3.04 9.51 0.58
C ALA A 73 3.07 10.98 1.06
N GLU A 74 2.42 11.87 0.31
CA GLU A 74 2.56 13.33 0.45
C GLU A 74 1.30 14.00 0.99
N GLY A 75 0.16 13.31 0.96
CA GLY A 75 -1.13 13.92 1.29
C GLY A 75 -1.68 14.82 0.20
N ASP A 76 -1.28 14.66 -1.07
CA ASP A 76 -1.91 15.41 -2.16
C ASP A 76 -3.35 14.93 -2.35
N ARG A 77 -4.30 15.81 -2.03
CA ARG A 77 -5.74 15.55 -2.11
C ARG A 77 -6.35 15.95 -3.46
N ARG A 78 -5.60 16.64 -4.31
CA ARG A 78 -6.12 17.21 -5.56
C ARG A 78 -6.27 16.15 -6.64
N SER A 79 -5.38 15.16 -6.66
CA SER A 79 -5.37 14.07 -7.64
C SER A 79 -6.28 12.90 -7.23
N LEU A 80 -6.52 12.67 -5.94
CA LEU A 80 -7.37 11.57 -5.47
C LEU A 80 -8.86 11.92 -5.51
N ARG A 81 -9.52 11.53 -6.59
CA ARG A 81 -10.94 11.83 -6.87
C ARG A 81 -11.88 10.72 -6.39
N LEU A 82 -11.65 10.26 -5.16
CA LEU A 82 -12.53 9.32 -4.45
C LEU A 82 -13.38 10.06 -3.41
N ALA A 83 -14.57 9.53 -3.11
CA ALA A 83 -15.40 10.05 -2.03
C ALA A 83 -14.66 9.97 -0.68
N LEU A 84 -15.01 10.83 0.29
CA LEU A 84 -14.33 10.83 1.60
C LEU A 84 -14.45 9.48 2.34
N ALA A 85 -15.59 8.79 2.19
CA ALA A 85 -15.77 7.45 2.75
C ALA A 85 -14.82 6.42 2.09
N ASP A 86 -14.63 6.52 0.77
CA ASP A 86 -13.73 5.65 0.02
C ASP A 86 -12.28 5.91 0.40
N GLN A 87 -11.88 7.17 0.63
CA GLN A 87 -10.56 7.52 1.15
C GLN A 87 -10.31 6.90 2.54
N GLN A 88 -11.32 6.92 3.42
CA GLN A 88 -11.25 6.23 4.70
C GLN A 88 -11.07 4.71 4.53
N THR A 89 -11.75 4.10 3.56
CA THR A 89 -11.58 2.68 3.21
C THR A 89 -10.16 2.40 2.69
N ILE A 90 -9.63 3.21 1.77
CA ILE A 90 -8.25 3.10 1.27
C ILE A 90 -7.25 3.17 2.44
N PHE A 91 -7.45 4.10 3.39
CA PHE A 91 -6.61 4.19 4.58
C PHE A 91 -6.71 2.95 5.48
N ALA A 92 -7.92 2.41 5.67
CA ALA A 92 -8.11 1.18 6.46
C ALA A 92 -7.40 -0.03 5.83
N PHE A 93 -7.48 -0.18 4.51
CA PHE A 93 -6.77 -1.23 3.78
C PHE A 93 -5.25 -1.04 3.84
N HIS A 94 -4.78 0.22 3.72
CA HIS A 94 -3.35 0.53 3.84
C HIS A 94 -2.82 0.17 5.22
N TRP A 95 -3.53 0.59 6.27
CA TRP A 95 -3.17 0.25 7.64
C TRP A 95 -3.18 -1.25 7.86
N ALA A 96 -4.25 -1.96 7.45
CA ALA A 96 -4.33 -3.42 7.56
C ALA A 96 -3.11 -4.10 6.90
N ALA A 97 -2.75 -3.68 5.69
CA ALA A 97 -1.60 -4.20 4.97
C ALA A 97 -0.26 -3.87 5.65
N MET A 98 -0.12 -2.73 6.34
CA MET A 98 1.08 -2.45 7.13
C MET A 98 1.27 -3.42 8.31
N GLN A 99 0.18 -4.02 8.80
CA GLN A 99 0.20 -4.97 9.91
C GLN A 99 0.41 -6.43 9.46
N MET A 100 0.17 -6.73 8.18
CA MET A 100 0.33 -8.07 7.63
C MET A 100 1.80 -8.52 7.64
N PRO A 101 2.08 -9.81 7.90
CA PRO A 101 3.43 -10.35 7.83
C PRO A 101 3.94 -10.29 6.38
N ALA A 102 5.26 -10.21 6.20
CA ALA A 102 5.83 -9.94 4.89
C ALA A 102 5.61 -11.03 3.83
N ASP A 103 5.33 -12.25 4.29
CA ASP A 103 4.99 -13.43 3.52
C ASP A 103 3.47 -13.62 3.33
N SER A 104 2.64 -12.65 3.72
CA SER A 104 1.20 -12.68 3.46
C SER A 104 0.91 -12.83 1.96
N GLN A 105 -0.05 -13.70 1.64
CA GLN A 105 -0.47 -13.95 0.27
C GLN A 105 -1.08 -12.71 -0.39
N CYS A 106 -1.59 -11.74 0.40
CA CYS A 106 -2.09 -10.47 -0.13
C CYS A 106 -1.07 -9.69 -0.96
N PHE A 107 0.23 -9.90 -0.72
CA PHE A 107 1.28 -9.22 -1.48
C PHE A 107 1.67 -9.93 -2.78
N ALA A 108 1.17 -11.15 -3.00
CA ALA A 108 1.38 -11.91 -4.21
C ALA A 108 0.10 -11.99 -5.07
N ASP A 109 -1.04 -12.25 -4.42
CA ASP A 109 -2.33 -12.44 -5.06
C ASP A 109 -3.46 -11.92 -4.15
N ILE A 110 -4.08 -10.80 -4.54
CA ILE A 110 -5.15 -10.14 -3.79
C ILE A 110 -6.45 -10.94 -3.79
N ASP A 111 -6.63 -11.84 -4.76
CA ASP A 111 -7.86 -12.62 -4.92
C ASP A 111 -7.77 -13.98 -4.20
N SER A 112 -6.59 -14.33 -3.69
CA SER A 112 -6.37 -15.58 -2.95
C SER A 112 -7.16 -15.67 -1.65
N ASP A 113 -7.63 -16.89 -1.30
CA ASP A 113 -8.29 -17.16 -0.02
C ASP A 113 -7.41 -16.77 1.18
N GLY A 114 -6.09 -16.96 1.05
CA GLY A 114 -5.12 -16.55 2.07
C GLY A 114 -5.14 -15.05 2.29
N CYS A 115 -5.19 -14.26 1.21
CA CYS A 115 -5.31 -12.82 1.34
C CYS A 115 -6.63 -12.41 2.00
N GLN A 116 -7.76 -12.96 1.54
CA GLN A 116 -9.07 -12.62 2.09
C GLN A 116 -9.12 -12.85 3.60
N LYS A 117 -8.54 -13.95 4.08
CA LYS A 117 -8.46 -14.28 5.50
C LYS A 117 -7.60 -13.28 6.28
N ASP A 118 -6.41 -12.96 5.80
CA ASP A 118 -5.51 -12.00 6.44
C ASP A 118 -6.15 -10.61 6.50
N LEU A 119 -6.74 -10.18 5.38
CA LEU A 119 -7.41 -8.89 5.27
C LEU A 119 -8.62 -8.81 6.20
N ASP A 120 -9.49 -9.82 6.23
CA ASP A 120 -10.67 -9.81 7.10
C ASP A 120 -10.29 -9.80 8.58
N TYR A 121 -9.24 -10.51 8.98
CA TYR A 121 -8.71 -10.46 10.34
C TYR A 121 -8.35 -9.01 10.74
N TRP A 122 -7.60 -8.30 9.90
CA TRP A 122 -7.18 -6.93 10.20
C TRP A 122 -8.32 -5.91 10.09
N LEU A 123 -9.20 -6.04 9.10
CA LEU A 123 -10.36 -5.17 8.96
C LEU A 123 -11.37 -5.39 10.09
N THR A 124 -11.49 -6.59 10.64
CA THR A 124 -12.29 -6.84 11.85
C THR A 124 -11.76 -6.04 13.04
N ARG A 125 -10.44 -5.93 13.20
CA ARG A 125 -9.84 -5.08 14.24
C ARG A 125 -10.12 -3.59 14.00
N VAL A 126 -10.04 -3.12 12.76
CA VAL A 126 -10.42 -1.75 12.39
C VAL A 126 -11.87 -1.47 12.80
N ARG A 127 -12.81 -2.33 12.43
CA ARG A 127 -14.23 -2.22 12.78
C ARG A 127 -14.48 -2.28 14.29
N SER A 128 -13.65 -3.03 15.01
CA SER A 128 -13.72 -3.16 16.47
C SER A 128 -13.07 -1.98 17.22
N GLY A 129 -12.59 -0.96 16.51
CA GLY A 129 -11.99 0.23 17.12
C GLY A 129 -10.59 -0.02 17.68
N ASP A 130 -9.75 -0.74 16.94
CA ASP A 130 -8.36 -1.00 17.34
C ASP A 130 -7.62 0.31 17.73
N PRO A 131 -7.06 0.41 18.95
CA PRO A 131 -6.41 1.64 19.40
C PRO A 131 -5.23 2.08 18.51
N GLN A 132 -4.50 1.14 17.91
CA GLN A 132 -3.39 1.45 17.01
C GLN A 132 -3.90 2.03 15.68
N PHE A 133 -5.01 1.49 15.16
CA PHE A 133 -5.67 2.06 13.99
C PHE A 133 -6.19 3.47 14.28
N ILE A 134 -6.93 3.67 15.38
CA ILE A 134 -7.48 4.99 15.75
C ILE A 134 -6.35 6.01 15.90
N SER A 135 -5.25 5.64 16.55
CA SER A 135 -4.08 6.51 16.70
C SER A 135 -3.45 6.86 15.35
N ALA A 136 -3.20 5.88 14.49
CA ALA A 136 -2.64 6.10 13.15
C ALA A 136 -3.55 6.96 12.28
N TYR A 137 -4.87 6.74 12.37
CA TYR A 137 -5.89 7.52 11.67
C TYR A 137 -5.85 8.99 12.09
N ARG A 138 -5.89 9.26 13.41
CA ARG A 138 -5.85 10.62 13.95
C ARG A 138 -4.56 11.35 13.57
N GLN A 139 -3.42 10.67 13.63
CA GLN A 139 -2.14 11.23 13.22
C GLN A 139 -2.10 11.58 11.72
N SER A 140 -2.80 10.80 10.88
CA SER A 140 -2.85 11.01 9.44
C SER A 140 -3.96 11.96 9.01
N GLN A 141 -4.91 12.28 9.90
CA GLN A 141 -6.17 12.93 9.56
C GLN A 141 -5.96 14.29 8.89
N MET A 142 -5.12 15.16 9.46
CA MET A 142 -4.84 16.48 8.88
C MET A 142 -4.07 16.38 7.57
N ARG A 143 -3.05 15.52 7.51
CA ARG A 143 -2.18 15.36 6.33
C ARG A 143 -2.96 14.81 5.13
N LEU A 144 -3.79 13.80 5.37
CA LEU A 144 -4.54 13.11 4.31
C LEU A 144 -5.93 13.73 4.08
N GLY A 145 -6.38 14.63 4.96
CA GLY A 145 -7.72 15.21 4.91
C GLY A 145 -8.82 14.19 5.13
N LEU A 146 -8.57 13.19 5.99
CA LEU A 146 -9.53 12.14 6.32
C LEU A 146 -10.72 12.71 7.12
N PRO A 147 -11.94 12.18 6.92
CA PRO A 147 -13.09 12.58 7.72
C PRO A 147 -12.90 12.17 9.20
N PRO A 148 -13.49 12.89 10.18
CA PRO A 148 -13.44 12.47 11.58
C PRO A 148 -14.03 11.08 11.79
N LEU A 149 -13.40 10.27 12.65
CA LEU A 149 -14.01 9.03 13.13
C LEU A 149 -15.14 9.37 14.10
N ILE A 150 -16.39 9.12 13.70
CA ILE A 150 -17.53 9.19 14.61
C ILE A 150 -17.55 7.87 15.39
N THR A 151 -17.06 7.88 16.62
CA THR A 151 -17.26 6.77 17.55
C THR A 151 -18.65 6.88 18.17
N HIS A 152 -19.27 5.76 18.50
CA HIS A 152 -20.68 5.66 18.93
C HIS A 152 -21.04 6.41 20.23
N ASN A 153 -20.15 7.23 20.79
CA ASN A 153 -20.42 8.06 21.96
C ASN A 153 -20.75 9.52 21.65
N GLY A 154 -20.83 9.94 20.37
CA GLY A 154 -21.33 11.27 20.01
C GLY A 154 -20.50 12.47 20.49
N GLU A 155 -19.39 12.23 21.17
CA GLU A 155 -18.44 13.27 21.59
C GLU A 155 -17.29 13.30 20.61
N GLY A 156 -17.38 14.24 19.66
CA GLY A 156 -16.19 14.79 19.05
C GLY A 156 -15.31 15.41 20.15
N LEU A 157 -14.01 15.12 20.08
CA LEU A 157 -13.00 15.90 20.80
C LEU A 157 -12.70 17.17 20.00
#